data_AF-A0A7I7P798-F1
#
_entry.id   AF-A0A7I7P798-F1
#
_cell.length_a   1.000
_cell.length_b   1.000
_cell.length_c   1.000
_cell.angle_alpha   90.00
_cell.angle_beta   90.00
_cell.angle_gamma   90.00
#
_symmetry.space_group_name_H-M   'P 1'
#
loop_
_entity.id
_entity.type
_entity.pdbx_description
1 polymer ?
#
loop_
_entity_poly.entity_id
_entity_poly.type
_entity_poly.pdbx_seq_one_letter_code
_entity_poly.pdbx_strand_id
1 'polypeptide(L)'
;MAGRAPDIGFTCLIVGECPGGEGDGQTGMSSGWDLELAKQAYPLWLSRGCMPGKLMPVEDLIDVVHTILRTDASTSMPLVVARGAPASPAAFLDSGQA
;
A
#
# COMPACT_ATOMS: atom_id res chain seq x y z
N MET A 1 -13.04 8.11 -5.97
CA MET A 1 -13.93 7.75 -7.10
C MET A 1 -13.42 6.44 -7.69
N ALA A 2 -14.06 5.31 -7.42
CA ALA A 2 -13.67 4.01 -7.99
C ALA A 2 -14.27 3.86 -9.39
N GLY A 3 -13.47 4.03 -10.43
CA GLY A 3 -13.87 3.77 -11.82
C GLY A 3 -13.97 2.27 -12.05
N ARG A 4 -15.17 1.75 -12.29
CA ARG A 4 -15.38 0.35 -12.67
C ARG A 4 -14.97 0.19 -14.14
N ALA A 5 -13.97 -0.62 -14.43
CA ALA A 5 -13.73 -1.13 -15.77
C ALA A 5 -14.88 -2.10 -16.12
N PRO A 6 -15.75 -1.79 -17.10
CA PRO A 6 -16.98 -2.55 -17.33
C PRO A 6 -16.75 -3.97 -17.86
N ASP A 7 -15.55 -4.26 -18.37
CA ASP A 7 -15.26 -5.49 -19.14
C ASP A 7 -14.36 -6.48 -18.38
N ILE A 8 -13.94 -6.14 -17.16
CA ILE A 8 -13.08 -6.99 -16.34
C ILE A 8 -13.97 -7.81 -15.43
N GLY A 9 -13.96 -9.13 -15.64
CA GLY A 9 -14.51 -10.11 -14.69
C GLY A 9 -13.95 -9.81 -13.31
N PHE A 10 -14.82 -9.31 -12.43
CA PHE A 10 -14.54 -8.68 -11.14
C PHE A 10 -13.19 -9.08 -10.50
N THR A 11 -12.28 -8.11 -10.44
CA THR A 11 -11.04 -8.20 -9.64
C THR A 11 -11.18 -7.30 -8.43
N CYS A 12 -11.15 -7.86 -7.23
CA CYS A 12 -10.93 -7.09 -6.01
C CYS A 12 -9.43 -6.79 -5.88
N LEU A 13 -9.02 -5.53 -5.96
CA LEU A 13 -7.63 -5.12 -5.74
C LEU A 13 -7.49 -4.47 -4.36
N ILE A 14 -6.74 -5.12 -3.47
CA ILE A 14 -6.36 -4.57 -2.16
C ILE A 14 -4.97 -3.98 -2.29
N VAL A 15 -4.87 -2.67 -2.11
CA VAL A 15 -3.62 -1.91 -2.18
C VAL A 15 -3.08 -1.64 -0.78
N GLY A 16 -1.81 -1.98 -0.54
CA GLY A 16 -1.09 -1.59 0.66
C GLY A 16 -0.73 -0.10 0.66
N GLU A 17 0.01 0.36 1.67
CA GLU A 17 0.44 1.75 1.72
C GLU A 17 1.32 2.08 0.49
N CYS A 18 0.96 3.13 -0.24
CA CYS A 18 1.68 3.64 -1.41
C CYS A 18 1.65 5.16 -1.30
N PRO A 19 2.77 5.89 -1.51
CA PRO A 19 2.75 7.36 -1.43
C PRO A 19 1.94 7.98 -2.58
N GLY A 20 1.71 7.22 -3.65
CA GLY A 20 1.19 7.72 -4.92
C GLY A 20 2.32 8.16 -5.85
N GLY A 21 1.94 8.65 -7.03
CA GLY A 21 2.86 9.16 -8.05
C GLY A 21 3.21 10.63 -7.85
N GLU A 22 3.68 11.29 -8.90
CA GLU A 22 4.00 12.72 -8.86
C GLU A 22 2.75 13.60 -9.04
N GLY A 23 2.82 14.84 -8.54
CA GLY A 23 1.76 15.85 -8.69
C GLY A 23 0.42 15.37 -8.13
N ASP A 24 -0.63 15.42 -8.97
CA ASP A 24 -1.99 14.98 -8.64
C ASP A 24 -2.09 13.46 -8.39
N GLY A 25 -1.04 12.71 -8.69
CA GLY A 25 -0.96 11.27 -8.41
C GLY A 25 -0.58 10.93 -6.97
N GLN A 26 -0.21 11.91 -6.14
CA GLN A 26 0.08 11.69 -4.72
C GLN A 26 -1.20 11.35 -3.95
N THR A 27 -1.09 10.46 -2.97
CA THR A 27 -2.25 10.10 -2.10
C THR A 27 -2.71 11.25 -1.21
N GLY A 28 -1.89 12.28 -1.03
CA GLY A 28 -2.18 13.41 -0.15
C GLY A 28 -2.37 13.04 1.32
N MET A 29 -1.94 11.82 1.72
CA MET A 29 -2.24 11.25 3.04
C MET A 29 -1.84 12.17 4.20
N SER A 30 -0.71 12.86 4.06
CA SER A 30 -0.17 13.78 5.07
C SER A 30 -0.37 15.27 4.75
N SER A 31 -1.13 15.59 3.69
CA SER A 31 -1.37 16.97 3.28
C SER A 31 -2.15 17.73 4.35
N GLY A 32 -1.59 18.85 4.82
CA GLY A 32 -2.22 19.70 5.83
C GLY A 32 -2.06 19.21 7.28
N TRP A 33 -1.26 18.17 7.53
CA TRP A 33 -0.96 17.75 8.90
C TRP A 33 -0.12 18.79 9.65
N ASP A 34 -0.40 18.94 10.94
CA ASP A 34 0.51 19.61 11.86
C ASP A 34 1.73 18.70 12.08
N LEU A 35 2.91 19.19 11.67
CA LEU A 35 4.15 18.42 11.72
C LEU A 35 4.59 18.09 13.14
N GLU A 36 4.30 18.95 14.12
CA GLU A 36 4.71 18.71 15.51
C GLU A 36 3.84 17.64 16.17
N LEU A 37 2.52 17.67 15.91
CA LEU A 37 1.63 16.60 16.35
C LEU A 37 1.90 15.28 15.61
N ALA A 38 2.18 15.34 14.30
CA ALA A 38 2.54 14.16 13.52
C ALA A 38 3.82 13.49 14.04
N LYS A 39 4.84 14.27 14.43
CA LYS A 39 6.07 13.75 15.06
C LYS A 39 5.79 13.06 16.40
N GLN A 40 4.87 13.58 17.20
CA GLN A 40 4.50 12.97 18.48
C GLN A 40 3.71 11.66 18.29
N ALA A 41 2.86 11.59 17.27
CA ALA A 41 2.04 10.42 16.96
C ALA A 41 2.81 9.32 16.20
N TYR A 42 3.83 9.69 15.42
CA TYR A 42 4.61 8.78 14.59
C TYR A 42 5.15 7.54 15.33
N PRO A 43 5.79 7.65 16.51
CA PRO A 43 6.23 6.49 17.28
C PRO A 43 5.09 5.56 17.69
N LEU A 44 3.91 6.11 18.01
CA LEU A 44 2.73 5.32 18.38
C LEU A 44 2.22 4.51 17.19
N TRP A 45 2.16 5.12 16.00
CA TRP A 45 1.75 4.45 14.77
C TRP A 45 2.71 3.33 14.37
N LEU A 46 4.02 3.56 14.50
CA LEU A 46 5.03 2.53 14.31
C LEU A 46 4.84 1.36 15.30
N SER A 47 4.71 1.66 16.60
CA SER A 47 4.56 0.63 17.65
C SER A 47 3.32 -0.25 17.49
N ARG A 48 2.27 0.28 16.85
CA ARG A 48 1.01 -0.41 16.60
C ARG A 48 0.95 -1.07 15.22
N GLY A 49 2.02 -0.95 14.41
CA GLY A 49 2.04 -1.46 13.04
C GLY A 49 1.09 -0.74 12.08
N CYS A 50 0.67 0.48 12.43
CA CYS A 50 -0.19 1.32 11.59
C CYS A 50 0.56 2.01 10.45
N MET A 51 1.90 1.99 10.50
CA MET A 51 2.79 2.36 9.40
C MET A 51 3.98 1.39 9.42
N PRO A 52 3.90 0.24 8.75
CA PRO A 52 4.98 -0.75 8.70
C PRO A 52 6.22 -0.23 7.95
N GLY A 53 6.18 0.98 7.38
CA GLY A 53 7.37 1.70 6.91
C GLY A 53 7.90 1.24 5.55
N LYS A 54 7.21 0.30 4.89
CA LYS A 54 7.57 -0.16 3.54
C LYS A 54 6.43 0.13 2.59
N LEU A 55 6.44 1.34 2.06
CA LEU A 55 5.49 1.74 1.04
C LEU A 55 5.76 0.98 -0.26
N MET A 56 4.69 0.60 -0.96
CA MET A 56 4.76 0.08 -2.31
C MET A 56 5.14 1.22 -3.28
N PRO A 57 6.15 1.02 -4.15
CA PRO A 57 6.41 1.92 -5.26
C PRO A 57 5.16 2.08 -6.15
N VAL A 58 4.92 3.28 -6.68
CA VAL A 58 3.75 3.52 -7.52
C VAL A 58 3.86 2.78 -8.85
N GLU A 59 5.09 2.60 -9.34
CA GLU A 59 5.44 1.88 -10.56
C GLU A 59 4.99 0.42 -10.46
N ASP A 60 5.28 -0.24 -9.34
CA ASP A 60 4.84 -1.62 -9.08
C ASP A 60 3.31 -1.73 -9.06
N LEU A 61 2.62 -0.74 -8.49
CA LEU A 61 1.14 -0.69 -8.52
C LEU A 61 0.61 -0.53 -9.94
N ILE A 62 1.23 0.35 -10.73
CA ILE A 62 0.87 0.56 -12.13
C ILE A 62 1.02 -0.75 -12.90
N ASP A 63 2.11 -1.49 -12.69
CA ASP A 63 2.34 -2.77 -13.35
C ASP A 63 1.29 -3.83 -12.98
N VAL A 64 0.89 -3.90 -11.69
CA VAL A 64 -0.19 -4.77 -11.25
C VAL A 64 -1.51 -4.41 -11.92
N VAL A 65 -1.88 -3.13 -11.92
CA VAL A 65 -3.12 -2.67 -12.57
C VAL A 65 -3.05 -2.93 -14.07
N HIS A 66 -1.94 -2.61 -14.72
CA HIS A 66 -1.73 -2.87 -16.14
C HIS A 66 -1.87 -4.35 -16.49
N THR A 67 -1.37 -5.24 -15.63
CA THR A 67 -1.54 -6.69 -15.78
C THR A 67 -3.01 -7.08 -15.70
N ILE A 68 -3.72 -6.66 -14.65
CA ILE A 68 -5.15 -6.94 -14.49
C ILE A 68 -5.96 -6.47 -15.71
N LEU A 69 -5.68 -5.27 -16.23
CA LEU A 69 -6.37 -4.71 -17.39
C LEU A 69 -6.04 -5.47 -18.70
N ARG A 70 -4.82 -6.02 -18.83
CA ARG A 70 -4.38 -6.75 -20.03
C ARG A 70 -4.75 -8.22 -20.03
N THR A 71 -4.94 -8.78 -18.85
CA THR A 71 -5.40 -10.15 -18.68
C THR A 71 -6.85 -10.23 -19.17
N ASP A 72 -7.00 -10.52 -20.46
CA ASP A 72 -8.27 -10.67 -21.16
C ASP A 72 -9.11 -11.83 -20.58
N ALA A 73 -10.35 -12.01 -21.05
CA ALA A 73 -11.37 -12.95 -20.55
C ALA A 73 -10.91 -14.43 -20.40
N SER A 74 -9.73 -14.78 -20.89
CA SER A 74 -9.08 -16.08 -20.73
C SER A 74 -8.60 -16.35 -19.30
N THR A 75 -8.62 -15.39 -18.38
CA THR A 75 -8.15 -15.58 -17.00
C THR A 75 -9.03 -14.83 -16.00
N SER A 76 -9.37 -15.52 -14.91
CA SER A 76 -10.17 -14.96 -13.80
C SER A 76 -9.27 -14.63 -12.62
N MET A 77 -9.21 -13.35 -12.22
CA MET A 77 -8.41 -12.85 -11.09
C MET A 77 -9.31 -12.27 -9.99
N PRO A 78 -10.01 -13.09 -9.18
CA PRO A 78 -11.04 -12.60 -8.28
C PRO A 78 -10.53 -11.69 -7.15
N LEU A 79 -9.25 -11.86 -6.75
CA LEU A 79 -8.61 -11.09 -5.70
C LEU A 79 -7.13 -10.91 -6.02
N VAL A 80 -6.65 -9.67 -5.94
CA VAL A 80 -5.25 -9.30 -6.04
C VAL A 80 -4.89 -8.46 -4.82
N VAL A 81 -3.77 -8.78 -4.19
CA VAL A 81 -3.26 -8.04 -3.02
C VAL A 81 -1.90 -7.46 -3.42
N ALA A 82 -1.87 -6.18 -3.72
CA ALA A 82 -0.68 -5.44 -4.09
C ALA A 82 -0.18 -4.64 -2.88
N ARG A 83 0.78 -5.18 -2.14
CA ARG A 83 1.38 -4.50 -0.97
C ARG A 83 2.88 -4.43 -1.14
N GLY A 84 3.46 -3.35 -0.61
CA GLY A 84 4.90 -3.24 -0.45
C GLY A 84 5.43 -4.47 0.28
N ALA A 85 6.67 -4.87 -0.03
CA ALA A 85 7.28 -6.04 0.60
C ALA A 85 7.11 -5.95 2.13
N PRO A 86 6.94 -7.10 2.81
CA PRO A 86 6.73 -7.10 4.25
C PRO A 86 7.80 -6.22 4.91
N ALA A 87 7.39 -5.38 5.87
CA ALA A 87 8.34 -4.89 6.84
C ALA A 87 9.11 -6.13 7.31
N SER A 88 10.44 -6.05 7.29
CA SER A 88 11.26 -7.10 7.92
C SER A 88 10.59 -7.43 9.25
N PRO A 89 10.36 -8.71 9.61
CA PRO A 89 9.72 -9.03 10.88
C PRO A 89 10.40 -8.15 11.91
N ALA A 90 9.64 -7.23 12.54
CA ALA A 90 10.20 -6.35 13.56
C ALA A 90 11.03 -7.27 14.42
N ALA A 91 12.36 -7.10 14.41
CA ALA A 91 13.29 -8.07 14.96
C ALA A 91 12.71 -8.44 16.31
N PHE A 92 12.18 -9.67 16.41
CA PHE A 92 11.47 -10.12 17.59
C PHE A 92 12.44 -9.80 18.71
N LEU A 93 12.06 -8.88 19.60
CA LEU A 93 12.92 -8.43 20.68
C LEU A 93 13.42 -9.69 21.36
N ASP A 94 14.69 -10.03 21.10
CA ASP A 94 15.38 -11.10 21.77
C ASP A 94 15.55 -10.62 23.21
N SER A 95 14.48 -10.85 23.97
CA SER A 95 14.40 -10.65 25.40
C SER A 95 15.07 -11.89 25.99
N GLY A 96 16.39 -11.96 25.82
CA GLY A 96 17.18 -13.17 26.03
C GLY A 96 18.59 -12.88 26.52
N GLN A 97 18.76 -11.94 27.46
CA GLN A 97 19.92 -11.98 28.35
C GLN A 97 19.77 -13.16 29.33
N ALA A 98 20.75 -14.06 29.32
CA ALA A 98 21.27 -14.77 30.48
C ALA A 98 22.79 -14.93 30.32
#